data_AF-A0A0C2FT13-F1
#
_entry.id   AF-A0A0C2FT13-F1
#
_cell.length_a   1.000
_cell.length_b   1.000
_cell.length_c   1.000
_cell.angle_alpha   90.00
_cell.angle_beta   90.00
_cell.angle_gamma   90.00
#
_symmetry.space_group_name_H-M   'P 1'
#
loop_
_entity.id
_entity.type
_entity.pdbx_description
1 polymer ?
#
loop_
_entity_poly.entity_id
_entity_poly.type
_entity_poly.pdbx_seq_one_letter_code
_entity_poly.pdbx_strand_id
1 'polypeptide(L)'
;MGPFAVISGLDPFQAPPFLRDVTDEAREEYYAILKPVNGTIAEHRVQMLHWARKYLLEEKLAEFNRKEQKAKEKLRTDMSDTMEELQIVYEKFNEIVDNEQQTHQQRRSALIQLKNEYPEVS
;
A
#
# COMPACT_ATOMS: atom_id res chain seq x y z
N MET A 1 -1.64 -19.82 5.11
CA MET A 1 -1.69 -18.36 4.91
C MET A 1 -1.10 -18.08 3.55
N GLY A 2 -1.94 -17.73 2.57
CA GLY A 2 -1.58 -17.73 1.15
C GLY A 2 -1.21 -16.35 0.59
N PRO A 3 -0.50 -16.29 -0.56
CA PRO A 3 0.13 -15.10 -1.15
C PRO A 3 -0.83 -14.08 -1.78
N PHE A 4 -2.12 -14.09 -1.40
CA PHE A 4 -3.16 -13.24 -2.01
C PHE A 4 -3.00 -11.73 -1.72
N ALA A 5 -2.13 -11.38 -0.77
CA ALA A 5 -1.97 -10.01 -0.28
C ALA A 5 -1.19 -9.06 -1.22
N VAL A 6 -0.57 -9.55 -2.29
CA VAL A 6 0.45 -8.77 -3.02
C VAL A 6 -0.07 -8.07 -4.28
N ILE A 7 -1.21 -8.47 -4.84
CA ILE A 7 -1.63 -7.94 -6.17
C ILE A 7 -2.22 -6.52 -6.07
N SER A 8 -2.89 -6.17 -4.97
CA SER A 8 -3.65 -4.91 -4.85
C SER A 8 -3.04 -3.87 -3.90
N GLY A 9 -2.14 -4.27 -2.99
CA GLY A 9 -1.50 -3.32 -2.06
C GLY A 9 -2.42 -2.79 -0.95
N LEU A 10 -3.59 -3.38 -0.72
CA LEU A 10 -4.54 -3.06 0.35
C LEU A 10 -5.07 -4.32 1.03
N ASP A 11 -5.55 -4.15 2.26
CA ASP A 11 -5.87 -5.18 3.24
C ASP A 11 -6.70 -6.35 2.63
N PRO A 12 -6.18 -7.61 2.67
CA PRO A 12 -6.88 -8.79 2.16
C PRO A 12 -8.20 -9.10 2.90
N PHE A 13 -8.49 -8.40 4.01
CA PHE A 13 -9.71 -8.60 4.80
C PHE A 13 -10.88 -7.71 4.38
N GLN A 14 -10.71 -6.74 3.48
CA GLN A 14 -11.81 -5.86 3.05
C GLN A 14 -12.42 -6.32 1.72
N ALA A 15 -13.62 -6.90 1.80
CA ALA A 15 -14.42 -7.22 0.62
C ALA A 15 -14.74 -5.94 -0.19
N PRO A 16 -14.64 -5.97 -1.54
CA PRO A 16 -15.02 -4.84 -2.36
C PRO A 16 -16.45 -4.36 -2.07
N PRO A 17 -16.70 -3.04 -1.97
CA PRO A 17 -18.01 -2.52 -1.62
C PRO A 17 -19.14 -2.97 -2.54
N PHE A 18 -18.84 -3.20 -3.83
CA PHE A 18 -19.83 -3.63 -4.82
C PHE A 18 -20.37 -5.05 -4.59
N LEU A 19 -19.72 -5.86 -3.74
CA LEU A 19 -20.20 -7.21 -3.38
C LEU A 19 -21.35 -7.22 -2.36
N ARG A 20 -21.72 -6.06 -1.83
CA ARG A 20 -22.89 -5.92 -0.95
C ARG A 20 -24.21 -6.08 -1.71
N ASP A 21 -24.24 -5.65 -2.97
CA ASP A 21 -25.45 -5.60 -3.79
C ASP A 21 -25.59 -6.78 -4.77
N VAL A 22 -24.74 -7.80 -4.66
CA VAL A 22 -24.75 -8.98 -5.55
C VAL A 22 -25.44 -10.17 -4.90
N THR A 23 -25.88 -11.13 -5.72
CA THR A 23 -26.44 -12.40 -5.24
C THR A 23 -25.41 -13.19 -4.45
N ASP A 24 -25.87 -14.08 -3.56
CA ASP A 24 -24.96 -14.94 -2.79
C ASP A 24 -24.12 -15.83 -3.72
N GLU A 25 -24.69 -16.33 -4.82
CA GLU A 25 -23.97 -17.08 -5.86
C GLU A 25 -22.83 -16.25 -6.48
N ALA A 26 -23.11 -15.00 -6.87
CA ALA A 26 -22.09 -14.10 -7.41
C ALA A 26 -20.96 -13.85 -6.41
N ARG A 27 -21.31 -13.71 -5.13
CA ARG A 27 -20.33 -13.53 -4.04
C ARG A 27 -19.48 -14.78 -3.83
N GLU A 28 -20.09 -15.97 -3.86
CA GLU A 28 -19.35 -17.24 -3.75
C GLU A 28 -18.38 -17.46 -4.91
N GLU A 29 -18.81 -17.17 -6.14
CA GLU A 29 -17.93 -17.26 -7.32
C GLU A 29 -16.78 -16.27 -7.26
N TYR A 30 -17.03 -15.05 -6.78
CA TYR A 30 -15.97 -14.06 -6.55
C TYR A 30 -14.88 -14.61 -5.63
N TYR A 31 -15.27 -15.16 -4.48
CA TYR A 31 -14.31 -15.75 -3.54
C TYR A 31 -13.68 -17.04 -4.09
N ALA A 32 -14.37 -17.79 -4.95
CA ALA A 32 -13.80 -18.96 -5.62
C ALA A 32 -12.68 -18.58 -6.58
N ILE A 33 -12.80 -17.44 -7.29
CA ILE A 33 -11.76 -16.88 -8.17
C ILE A 33 -10.54 -16.39 -7.37
N LEU A 34 -10.72 -16.06 -6.09
CA LEU A 34 -9.64 -15.67 -5.18
C LEU A 34 -8.95 -16.85 -4.49
N LYS A 35 -9.41 -18.09 -4.63
CA LYS A 35 -8.77 -19.29 -4.04
C LYS A 35 -7.59 -19.90 -4.83
N PRO A 36 -7.45 -19.79 -6.16
CA PRO A 36 -6.36 -20.43 -6.89
C PRO A 36 -5.03 -19.75 -6.56
N VAL A 37 -4.11 -20.48 -5.94
CA VAL A 37 -2.79 -19.97 -5.51
C VAL A 37 -1.77 -19.95 -6.67
N ASN A 38 -2.01 -20.75 -7.71
CA ASN A 38 -1.04 -21.02 -8.78
C ASN A 38 -1.31 -20.27 -10.10
N GLY A 39 -2.32 -19.38 -10.14
CA GLY A 39 -2.64 -18.59 -11.34
C GLY A 39 -1.80 -17.33 -11.45
N THR A 40 -1.51 -16.91 -12.68
CA THR A 40 -0.89 -15.61 -12.94
C THR A 40 -1.88 -14.48 -12.66
N ILE A 41 -1.35 -13.28 -12.40
CA ILE A 41 -2.14 -12.06 -12.24
C ILE A 41 -3.03 -11.80 -13.46
N ALA A 42 -2.52 -12.10 -14.67
CA ALA A 42 -3.25 -11.93 -15.91
C ALA A 42 -4.45 -12.89 -16.01
N GLU A 43 -4.25 -14.17 -15.66
CA GLU A 43 -5.32 -15.17 -15.62
C GLU A 43 -6.41 -14.78 -14.61
N HIS A 44 -6.00 -14.31 -13.43
CA HIS A 44 -6.94 -13.81 -12.42
C HIS A 44 -7.77 -12.62 -12.94
N ARG A 45 -7.15 -11.67 -13.66
CA ARG A 45 -7.88 -10.55 -14.30
C ARG A 45 -8.89 -11.02 -15.34
N VAL A 46 -8.53 -12.01 -16.14
CA VAL A 46 -9.46 -12.59 -17.13
C VAL A 46 -10.64 -13.27 -16.44
N GLN A 47 -10.40 -14.05 -15.39
CA GLN A 47 -11.46 -14.70 -14.60
C GLN A 47 -12.39 -13.68 -13.94
N MET A 48 -11.84 -12.62 -13.34
CA MET A 48 -12.64 -11.55 -12.76
C MET A 48 -13.44 -10.77 -13.78
N LEU A 49 -12.90 -10.52 -14.97
CA LEU A 49 -13.65 -9.87 -16.05
C LEU A 49 -14.80 -10.76 -16.54
N HIS A 50 -14.56 -12.06 -16.66
CA HIS A 50 -15.60 -13.01 -17.05
C HIS A 50 -16.74 -13.06 -16.02
N TRP A 51 -16.40 -13.13 -14.73
CA TRP A 51 -17.36 -13.04 -13.63
C TRP A 51 -18.13 -11.72 -13.65
N ALA A 52 -17.44 -10.59 -13.82
CA ALA A 52 -18.09 -9.29 -13.88
C ALA A 52 -19.07 -9.19 -15.06
N ARG A 53 -18.72 -9.77 -16.22
CA ARG A 53 -19.64 -9.82 -17.37
C ARG A 53 -20.86 -10.70 -17.09
N LYS A 54 -20.67 -11.86 -16.44
CA LYS A 54 -21.76 -12.77 -16.07
C LYS A 54 -22.82 -12.08 -15.20
N TYR A 55 -22.40 -11.18 -14.30
CA TYR A 55 -23.29 -10.49 -13.37
C TYR A 55 -23.54 -9.01 -13.69
N LEU A 56 -23.12 -8.52 -14.87
CA LEU A 56 -23.25 -7.12 -15.30
C LEU A 56 -22.58 -6.10 -14.33
N LEU A 57 -21.43 -6.47 -13.78
CA LEU A 57 -20.63 -5.69 -12.83
C LEU A 57 -19.38 -5.07 -13.46
N GLU A 58 -19.24 -5.08 -14.79
CA GLU A 58 -18.04 -4.61 -15.49
C GLU A 58 -17.68 -3.16 -15.11
N GLU A 59 -18.67 -2.27 -15.03
CA GLU A 59 -18.46 -0.87 -14.63
C GLU A 59 -18.00 -0.75 -13.16
N LYS A 60 -18.67 -1.47 -12.24
CA LYS A 60 -18.33 -1.48 -10.81
C LYS A 60 -16.92 -2.03 -10.58
N LEU A 61 -16.55 -3.09 -11.31
CA LEU A 61 -15.20 -3.66 -11.26
C LEU A 61 -14.16 -2.68 -11.83
N ALA A 62 -14.47 -2.01 -12.95
CA ALA A 62 -13.56 -1.02 -13.54
C ALA A 62 -13.34 0.19 -12.62
N GLU A 63 -14.39 0.68 -11.96
CA GLU A 63 -14.29 1.75 -10.96
C GLU A 63 -13.44 1.35 -9.76
N PHE A 64 -13.67 0.14 -9.24
CA PHE A 64 -12.87 -0.39 -8.14
C PHE A 64 -11.39 -0.47 -8.54
N ASN A 65 -11.08 -1.07 -9.69
CA ASN A 65 -9.71 -1.16 -10.19
C ASN A 65 -9.03 0.21 -10.38
N ARG A 66 -9.77 1.24 -10.82
CA ARG A 66 -9.25 2.61 -10.92
C ARG A 66 -8.92 3.20 -9.55
N LYS A 67 -9.79 3.00 -8.56
CA LYS A 67 -9.54 3.46 -7.17
C LYS A 67 -8.32 2.77 -6.57
N GLU A 68 -8.20 1.45 -6.77
CA GLU A 68 -7.05 0.66 -6.32
C GLU A 68 -5.75 1.16 -6.97
N GLN A 69 -5.75 1.39 -8.28
CA GLN A 69 -4.58 1.91 -8.98
C GLN A 69 -4.14 3.28 -8.43
N LYS A 70 -5.10 4.19 -8.19
CA LYS A 70 -4.81 5.49 -7.61
C LYS A 70 -4.28 5.40 -6.17
N ALA A 71 -4.83 4.49 -5.36
CA ALA A 71 -4.35 4.25 -4.00
C ALA A 71 -2.92 3.71 -4.00
N LYS A 72 -2.61 2.78 -4.91
CA LYS A 72 -1.26 2.22 -5.10
C LYS A 72 -0.25 3.27 -5.57
N GLU A 73 -0.64 4.13 -6.51
CA GLU A 73 0.20 5.24 -6.97
C GLU A 73 0.49 6.21 -5.83
N LYS A 74 -0.54 6.58 -5.06
CA LYS A 74 -0.37 7.43 -3.88
C LYS A 74 0.58 6.78 -2.86
N LEU A 75 0.35 5.52 -2.50
CA LEU A 75 1.22 4.79 -1.56
C LEU A 75 2.67 4.76 -2.05
N ARG A 76 2.88 4.55 -3.35
CA ARG A 76 4.22 4.54 -3.94
C ARG A 76 4.90 5.91 -3.82
N THR A 77 4.16 6.99 -4.06
CA THR A 77 4.67 8.35 -3.88
C THR A 77 4.98 8.62 -2.42
N ASP A 78 4.02 8.42 -1.51
CA ASP A 78 4.18 8.66 -0.08
C ASP A 78 5.38 7.88 0.49
N MET A 79 5.58 6.62 0.06
CA MET A 79 6.74 5.80 0.46
C MET A 79 8.06 6.30 -0.14
N SER A 80 8.05 6.80 -1.38
CA SER A 80 9.23 7.39 -2.01
C SER A 80 9.66 8.66 -1.25
N ASP A 81 8.70 9.52 -0.93
CA ASP A 81 8.94 10.76 -0.19
C ASP A 81 9.50 10.46 1.21
N THR A 82 8.91 9.48 1.90
CA THR A 82 9.40 9.01 3.22
C THR A 82 10.83 8.47 3.13
N MET A 83 11.18 7.74 2.07
CA MET A 83 12.54 7.20 1.89
C MET A 83 13.56 8.33 1.63
N GLU A 84 13.19 9.36 0.88
CA GLU A 84 14.01 10.54 0.66
C GLU A 84 14.24 11.32 1.97
N GLU A 85 13.17 11.54 2.73
CA GLU A 85 13.28 12.16 4.06
C GLU A 85 14.16 11.32 5.01
N LEU A 86 14.03 9.99 5.00
CA LEU A 86 14.86 9.11 5.81
C LEU A 86 16.34 9.21 5.46
N GLN A 87 16.67 9.30 4.17
CA GLN A 87 18.05 9.50 3.74
C GLN A 87 18.60 10.83 4.25
N ILE A 88 17.83 11.92 4.15
CA ILE A 88 18.21 13.24 4.65
C ILE A 88 18.42 13.22 6.17
N VAL A 89 17.49 12.59 6.92
CA VAL A 89 17.61 12.45 8.37
C VAL A 89 18.84 11.64 8.75
N TYR A 90 19.14 10.56 8.02
CA TYR A 90 20.33 9.75 8.26
C TYR A 90 21.63 10.54 8.06
N GLU A 91 21.73 11.32 6.98
CA GLU A 91 22.89 12.18 6.72
C GLU A 91 23.07 13.23 7.83
N LYS A 92 22.00 13.98 8.17
CA LYS A 92 22.01 14.98 9.25
C LYS A 92 22.32 14.36 10.62
N PHE A 93 21.81 13.17 10.89
CA PHE A 93 22.09 12.45 12.14
C PHE A 93 23.58 12.15 12.27
N ASN A 94 24.22 11.64 11.21
CA ASN A 94 25.66 11.36 11.23
C ASN A 94 26.48 12.64 11.37
N GLU A 95 26.13 13.72 10.65
CA GLU A 95 26.78 15.04 10.84
C GLU A 95 26.72 15.52 12.30
N ILE A 96 25.57 15.32 12.96
CA ILE A 96 25.41 15.64 14.38
C ILE A 96 26.26 14.71 15.23
N VAL A 97 26.26 13.39 15.02
CA VAL A 97 26.97 12.47 15.92
C VAL A 97 28.49 12.54 15.75
N ASP A 98 28.97 12.74 14.54
CA ASP A 98 30.39 12.77 14.16
C ASP A 98 31.06 14.11 14.47
N ASN A 99 30.28 15.16 14.74
CA ASN A 99 30.83 16.44 15.19
C ASN A 99 31.37 16.33 16.63
N GLU A 100 32.70 16.20 16.75
CA GLU A 100 33.43 16.15 18.02
C GLU A 100 33.65 17.53 18.67
N GLN A 101 33.42 18.62 17.94
CA GLN A 101 33.65 19.99 18.44
C GLN A 101 32.50 20.51 19.31
N GLN A 102 31.35 19.83 19.31
CA GLN A 102 30.21 20.18 20.14
C GLN A 102 30.28 19.52 21.53
N THR A 103 29.64 20.14 22.51
CA THR A 103 29.38 19.53 23.83
C THR A 103 28.23 18.50 23.75
N HIS A 104 28.16 17.60 24.73
CA HIS A 104 27.05 16.65 24.84
C HIS A 104 25.66 17.32 24.89
N GLN A 105 25.55 18.50 25.52
CA GLN A 105 24.30 19.25 25.58
C GLN A 105 23.89 19.81 24.20
N GLN A 106 24.85 20.31 23.42
CA GLN A 106 24.61 20.79 22.06
C GLN A 106 24.19 19.64 21.15
N ARG A 107 24.87 18.49 21.23
CA ARG A 107 24.49 17.27 20.49
C ARG A 107 23.06 16.85 20.79
N ARG A 108 22.70 16.77 22.07
CA ARG A 108 21.34 16.43 22.50
C ARG A 108 20.31 17.41 21.94
N SER A 109 20.62 18.71 21.96
CA SER A 109 19.72 19.75 21.45
C SER A 109 19.54 19.62 19.93
N ALA A 110 20.61 19.35 19.18
CA ALA A 110 20.57 19.16 17.74
C ALA A 110 19.77 17.91 17.34
N LEU A 111 19.92 16.79 18.06
CA LEU A 111 19.11 15.58 17.82
C LEU A 111 17.62 15.80 18.10
N ILE A 112 17.27 16.57 19.13
CA ILE A 112 15.87 16.94 19.41
C ILE A 112 15.32 17.82 18.29
N GLN A 113 16.10 18.77 17.78
CA GLN A 113 15.70 19.61 16.64
C GLN A 113 15.48 18.77 15.38
N LEU A 114 16.39 17.85 15.06
CA LEU A 114 16.26 16.94 13.93
C LEU A 114 14.97 16.12 14.02
N LYS A 115 14.65 15.56 15.20
CA LYS A 115 13.39 14.85 15.42
C LYS A 115 12.16 15.74 15.22
N ASN A 116 12.21 16.99 15.67
CA ASN A 116 11.09 17.92 15.53
C ASN A 116 10.90 18.41 14.08
N GLU A 117 11.97 18.45 13.29
CA GLU A 117 11.93 18.81 11.86
C GLU A 117 11.36 17.67 11.01
N TYR A 118 11.62 16.42 11.39
CA TYR A 118 11.15 15.21 10.69
C TYR A 118 10.34 14.27 11.62
N PRO A 119 9.13 14.68 12.04
CA PRO A 119 8.33 13.90 12.98
C PRO A 119 7.83 12.56 12.42
N GLU A 120 7.68 12.47 11.09
CA GLU A 120 7.13 11.29 10.39
C GLU A 120 8.16 10.17 10.17
N VAL A 121 9.46 10.45 10.39
CA VAL A 121 10.58 9.52 10.15
C VAL A 121 11.09 8.88 11.46
N SER A 122 10.56 9.29 12.62
CA SER A 122 11.04 8.93 13.96
C SER A 122 10.40 7.69 14.58
#